data_AF-A0A9W7EEW9-F1
#
_entry.id   AF-A0A9W7EEW9-F1
#
_cell.length_a   1.000
_cell.length_b   1.000
_cell.length_c   1.000
_cell.angle_alpha   90.00
_cell.angle_beta   90.00
_cell.angle_gamma   90.00
#
_symmetry.space_group_name_H-M   'P 1'
#
loop_
_entity.id
_entity.type
_entity.pdbx_description
1 polymer ?
#
loop_
_entity_poly.entity_id
_entity_poly.type
_entity_poly.pdbx_seq_one_letter_code
_entity_poly.pdbx_strand_id
1 'polypeptide(L)'
;MSSSTSFTSQPPPPASPSLHSSIPYSLNDVFLLDLELLQSLSQPSYLRHLSLTPPFPLQSLSFQLYLLYLYKTYSKPQYRIHIIYPLSFSYLKLLIHPSVLSISNGTSLVPEDGETKDYSTKFSNMIASESFRDEVHAEQFAAWKWRVENVYGKGEVRDGEREDGMMI
;
A
#
# COMPACT_ATOMS: atom_id res chain seq x y z
N MET A 1 63.86 12.47 -23.89
CA MET A 1 62.84 11.45 -23.59
C MET A 1 61.60 12.20 -23.14
N SER A 2 60.67 12.42 -24.06
CA SER A 2 59.47 13.24 -23.83
C SER A 2 58.35 12.34 -23.31
N SER A 3 57.85 12.63 -22.11
CA SER A 3 56.70 11.92 -21.53
C SER A 3 55.44 12.74 -21.75
N SER A 4 54.59 12.29 -22.65
CA SER A 4 53.26 12.83 -22.89
C SER A 4 52.28 12.24 -21.88
N THR A 5 51.74 13.06 -20.98
CA THR A 5 50.60 12.68 -20.13
C THR A 5 49.30 12.93 -20.88
N SER A 6 48.63 11.87 -21.31
CA SER A 6 47.28 11.91 -21.86
C SER A 6 46.25 12.01 -20.73
N PHE A 7 45.58 13.16 -20.62
CA PHE A 7 44.38 13.32 -19.80
C PHE A 7 43.21 12.63 -20.50
N THR A 8 42.71 11.54 -19.91
CA THR A 8 41.45 10.91 -20.32
C THR A 8 40.30 11.81 -19.86
N SER A 9 39.60 12.41 -20.82
CA SER A 9 38.39 13.21 -20.62
C SER A 9 37.24 12.27 -20.27
N GLN A 10 36.87 12.20 -19.00
CA GLN A 10 35.64 11.54 -18.55
C GLN A 10 34.45 12.42 -18.93
N PRO A 11 33.40 11.90 -19.61
CA PRO A 11 32.22 12.69 -19.92
C PRO A 11 31.53 13.14 -18.63
N PRO A 12 30.94 14.36 -18.60
CA PRO A 12 30.26 14.86 -17.41
C PRO A 12 29.13 13.90 -16.99
N PRO A 13 28.87 13.74 -15.68
CA PRO A 13 27.73 12.98 -15.21
C PRO A 13 26.45 13.50 -15.86
N PRO A 14 25.47 12.63 -16.20
CA PRO A 14 24.17 13.08 -16.69
C PRO A 14 23.62 14.06 -15.67
N ALA A 15 23.22 15.25 -16.14
CA ALA A 15 22.66 16.30 -15.31
C ALA A 15 21.57 15.68 -14.41
N SER A 16 21.78 15.76 -13.09
CA SER A 16 20.73 15.46 -12.13
C SER A 16 19.47 16.19 -12.57
N PRO A 17 18.30 15.52 -12.70
CA PRO A 17 17.08 16.21 -13.05
C PRO A 17 16.89 17.34 -12.04
N SER A 18 16.95 18.57 -12.55
CA SER A 18 16.71 19.76 -11.76
C SER A 18 15.34 19.57 -11.12
N LEU A 19 15.27 19.61 -9.78
CA LEU A 19 14.01 19.51 -9.03
C LEU A 19 13.06 20.53 -9.61
N HIS A 20 12.15 20.04 -10.43
CA HIS A 20 11.31 20.83 -11.30
C HIS A 20 10.45 21.72 -10.41
N SER A 21 10.65 23.02 -10.59
CA SER A 21 9.73 24.09 -10.25
C SER A 21 8.27 23.64 -10.41
N SER A 22 7.53 23.64 -9.31
CA SER A 22 6.11 23.96 -9.17
C SER A 22 5.27 23.82 -10.44
N ILE A 23 5.04 22.60 -10.93
CA ILE A 23 3.94 22.37 -11.86
C ILE A 23 2.66 22.45 -11.02
N PRO A 24 1.70 23.36 -11.31
CA PRO A 24 0.43 23.35 -10.62
C PRO A 24 -0.29 22.07 -11.03
N TYR A 25 -0.24 21.05 -10.17
CA TYR A 25 -1.06 19.86 -10.32
C TYR A 25 -2.52 20.29 -10.45
N SER A 26 -3.23 19.77 -11.45
CA SER A 26 -4.67 19.95 -11.52
C SER A 26 -5.31 19.29 -10.29
N LEU A 27 -6.48 19.78 -9.86
CA LEU A 27 -7.21 19.17 -8.75
C LEU A 27 -7.52 17.68 -9.02
N ASN A 28 -7.67 17.32 -10.30
CA ASN A 28 -7.82 15.93 -10.74
C ASN A 28 -6.53 15.13 -10.54
N ASP A 29 -5.36 15.72 -10.78
CA ASP A 29 -4.08 15.04 -10.63
C ASP A 29 -3.80 14.76 -9.16
N VAL A 30 -4.12 15.70 -8.27
CA VAL A 30 -4.00 15.51 -6.81
C VAL A 30 -4.90 14.37 -6.34
N PHE A 31 -6.14 14.30 -6.83
CA PHE A 31 -7.03 13.18 -6.51
C PHE A 31 -6.45 11.84 -6.99
N LEU A 32 -5.95 11.77 -8.23
CA LEU A 32 -5.36 10.54 -8.76
C LEU A 32 -4.09 10.13 -8.00
N LEU A 33 -3.24 11.09 -7.64
CA LEU A 33 -2.03 10.85 -6.84
C LEU A 33 -2.38 10.35 -5.43
N ASP A 34 -3.37 10.97 -4.77
CA ASP A 34 -3.86 10.53 -3.47
C ASP A 34 -4.40 9.09 -3.55
N LEU A 35 -5.14 8.77 -4.62
CA LEU A 35 -5.70 7.44 -4.83
C LEU A 35 -4.63 6.40 -5.14
N GLU A 36 -3.65 6.72 -5.98
CA GLU A 36 -2.53 5.85 -6.31
C GLU A 36 -1.66 5.58 -5.07
N LEU A 37 -1.39 6.62 -4.28
CA LEU A 37 -0.70 6.47 -3.00
C LEU A 37 -1.50 5.59 -2.04
N LEU A 38 -2.81 5.83 -1.91
CA LEU A 38 -3.65 4.99 -1.08
C LEU A 38 -3.55 3.53 -1.52
N GLN A 39 -3.66 3.25 -2.82
CA GLN A 39 -3.59 1.89 -3.35
C GLN A 39 -2.20 1.25 -3.19
N SER A 40 -1.12 2.03 -3.28
CA SER A 40 0.24 1.52 -3.08
C SER A 40 0.49 1.07 -1.64
N LEU A 41 -0.24 1.61 -0.65
CA LEU A 41 -0.21 1.09 0.73
C LEU A 41 -0.68 -0.37 0.83
N SER A 42 -1.37 -0.92 -0.17
CA SER A 42 -1.70 -2.35 -0.21
C SER A 42 -0.47 -3.25 -0.43
N GLN A 43 0.64 -2.70 -0.93
CA GLN A 43 1.83 -3.46 -1.28
C GLN A 43 2.76 -3.62 -0.06
N PRO A 44 3.04 -4.84 0.40
CA PRO A 44 3.85 -5.05 1.60
C PRO A 44 5.29 -4.57 1.44
N SER A 45 5.86 -4.70 0.24
CA SER A 45 7.20 -4.17 -0.07
C SER A 45 7.28 -2.65 0.08
N TYR A 46 6.21 -1.93 -0.29
CA TYR A 46 6.15 -0.47 -0.15
C TYR A 46 6.01 -0.06 1.32
N LEU A 47 5.14 -0.73 2.08
CA LEU A 47 5.02 -0.50 3.53
C LEU A 47 6.33 -0.71 4.27
N ARG A 48 7.06 -1.78 3.91
CA ARG A 48 8.38 -2.04 4.46
C ARG A 48 9.39 -0.97 4.06
N HIS A 49 9.38 -0.53 2.81
CA HIS A 49 10.23 0.57 2.35
C HIS A 49 9.97 1.86 3.15
N LEU A 50 8.71 2.22 3.38
CA LEU A 50 8.31 3.37 4.22
C LEU A 50 8.74 3.23 5.69
N SER A 51 8.90 2.01 6.17
CA SER A 51 9.31 1.71 7.55
C SER A 51 10.83 1.76 7.75
N LEU A 52 11.59 1.40 6.72
CA LEU A 52 13.05 1.26 6.80
C LEU A 52 13.82 2.43 6.19
N THR A 53 13.18 3.20 5.31
CA THR A 53 13.86 4.25 4.54
C THR A 53 13.81 5.59 5.28
N PRO A 54 14.96 6.21 5.61
CA PRO A 54 14.99 7.58 6.12
C PRO A 54 14.33 8.53 5.10
N PRO A 55 13.46 9.45 5.50
CA PRO A 55 13.31 10.02 6.85
C PRO A 55 12.27 9.32 7.77
N PHE A 56 11.98 8.03 7.56
CA PHE A 56 10.97 7.28 8.33
C PHE A 56 9.60 7.96 8.28
N PRO A 57 9.00 8.08 7.07
CA PRO A 57 7.76 8.82 6.87
C PRO A 57 6.65 8.39 7.84
N LEU A 58 6.54 7.11 8.18
CA LEU A 58 5.53 6.61 9.12
C LEU A 58 5.62 7.20 10.53
N GLN A 59 6.80 7.64 10.98
CA GLN A 59 6.99 8.27 12.29
C GLN A 59 6.75 9.79 12.25
N SER A 60 6.76 10.39 11.06
CA SER A 60 6.59 11.83 10.89
C SER A 60 5.14 12.26 11.15
N LEU A 61 4.96 13.26 12.02
CA LEU A 61 3.65 13.83 12.32
C LEU A 61 2.94 14.35 11.07
N SER A 62 3.67 15.02 10.17
CA SER A 62 3.10 15.56 8.92
C SER A 62 2.54 14.46 8.03
N PHE A 63 3.24 13.34 7.93
CA PHE A 63 2.78 12.19 7.15
C PHE A 63 1.58 11.51 7.81
N GLN A 64 1.60 11.35 9.14
CA GLN A 64 0.47 10.81 9.90
C GLN A 64 -0.80 11.66 9.76
N LEU A 65 -0.68 12.99 9.76
CA LEU A 65 -1.81 13.89 9.50
C LEU A 65 -2.33 13.75 8.07
N TYR A 66 -1.45 13.51 7.11
CA TYR A 66 -1.84 13.26 5.73
C TYR A 66 -2.53 11.89 5.55
N LEU A 67 -2.04 10.84 6.20
CA LEU A 67 -2.73 9.53 6.25
C LEU A 67 -4.13 9.65 6.88
N LEU A 68 -4.25 10.46 7.94
CA LEU A 68 -5.55 10.76 8.55
C LEU A 68 -6.47 11.51 7.57
N TYR A 69 -5.95 12.48 6.82
CA TYR A 69 -6.69 13.15 5.76
C TYR A 69 -7.19 12.15 4.71
N LEU A 70 -6.32 11.27 4.22
CA LEU A 70 -6.70 10.22 3.28
C LEU A 70 -7.81 9.32 3.87
N TYR A 71 -7.66 8.89 5.12
CA TYR A 71 -8.67 8.07 5.78
C TYR A 71 -10.02 8.78 5.86
N LYS A 72 -10.06 10.06 6.27
CA LYS A 72 -11.31 10.83 6.37
C LYS A 72 -11.96 11.07 5.00
N THR A 73 -11.16 11.37 3.98
CA THR A 73 -11.65 11.65 2.63
C THR A 73 -12.17 10.38 1.97
N TYR A 74 -11.35 9.33 1.90
CA TYR A 74 -11.68 8.07 1.22
C TYR A 74 -12.61 7.15 2.00
N SER A 75 -12.90 7.45 3.28
CA SER A 75 -13.95 6.75 4.02
C SER A 75 -15.36 7.08 3.50
N LYS A 76 -15.56 8.26 2.90
CA LYS A 76 -16.86 8.66 2.34
C LYS A 76 -17.24 7.74 1.16
N PRO A 77 -18.52 7.38 1.02
CA PRO A 77 -18.96 6.45 -0.02
C PRO A 77 -18.64 6.94 -1.44
N GLN A 78 -18.66 8.25 -1.66
CA GLN A 78 -18.36 8.88 -2.95
C GLN A 78 -16.95 8.59 -3.47
N TYR A 79 -15.96 8.47 -2.57
CA TYR A 79 -14.57 8.20 -2.94
C TYR A 79 -14.22 6.72 -2.81
N ARG A 80 -14.90 6.01 -1.91
CA ARG A 80 -14.68 4.58 -1.66
C ARG A 80 -14.91 3.71 -2.90
N ILE A 81 -15.80 4.11 -3.81
CA ILE A 81 -16.06 3.40 -5.07
C ILE A 81 -14.81 3.30 -5.97
N HIS A 82 -13.84 4.20 -5.82
CA HIS A 82 -12.62 4.23 -6.64
C HIS A 82 -11.49 3.36 -6.06
N ILE A 83 -11.69 2.75 -4.89
CA ILE A 83 -10.69 1.90 -4.25
C ILE A 83 -10.74 0.51 -4.87
N ILE A 84 -9.69 0.14 -5.60
CA ILE A 84 -9.57 -1.18 -6.24
C ILE A 84 -9.07 -2.22 -5.23
N TYR A 85 -8.11 -1.84 -4.37
CA TYR A 85 -7.49 -2.74 -3.40
C TYR A 85 -8.09 -2.51 -2.00
N PRO A 86 -8.98 -3.39 -1.49
CA PRO A 86 -9.61 -3.17 -0.19
C PRO A 86 -8.65 -3.27 0.99
N LEU A 87 -7.52 -3.98 0.81
CA LEU A 87 -6.48 -4.12 1.83
C LEU A 87 -5.80 -2.79 2.14
N SER A 88 -5.63 -1.90 1.16
CA SER A 88 -4.98 -0.60 1.42
C SER A 88 -5.74 0.21 2.46
N PHE A 89 -7.07 0.20 2.40
CA PHE A 89 -7.91 0.93 3.34
C PHE A 89 -7.84 0.33 4.76
N SER A 90 -7.70 -1.00 4.85
CA SER A 90 -7.53 -1.70 6.13
C SER A 90 -6.17 -1.39 6.75
N TYR A 91 -5.10 -1.43 5.95
CA TYR A 91 -3.75 -1.07 6.39
C TYR A 91 -3.65 0.40 6.77
N LEU A 92 -4.30 1.30 6.03
CA LEU A 92 -4.36 2.72 6.37
C LEU A 92 -4.86 2.93 7.80
N LYS A 93 -5.90 2.21 8.22
CA LYS A 93 -6.43 2.29 9.59
C LYS A 93 -5.42 1.83 10.65
N LEU A 94 -4.61 0.81 10.34
CA LEU A 94 -3.60 0.27 11.26
C LEU A 94 -2.32 1.14 11.33
N LEU A 95 -1.99 1.82 10.23
CA LEU A 95 -0.83 2.69 10.12
C LEU A 95 -0.99 4.02 10.87
N ILE A 96 -2.23 4.50 11.05
CA ILE A 96 -2.48 5.76 11.74
C ILE A 96 -2.28 5.56 13.24
N HIS A 97 -1.38 6.33 13.83
CA HIS A 97 -1.15 6.28 15.26
C HIS A 97 -2.40 6.76 16.05
N PRO A 98 -2.77 6.08 17.15
CA PRO A 98 -3.95 6.43 17.94
C PRO A 98 -3.87 7.84 18.52
N SER A 99 -2.66 8.35 18.78
CA SER A 99 -2.42 9.73 19.20
C SER A 99 -2.98 10.74 18.19
N VAL A 100 -2.88 10.47 16.89
CA VAL A 100 -3.34 11.36 15.82
C VAL A 100 -4.84 11.25 15.59
N LEU A 101 -5.42 10.05 15.78
CA LEU A 101 -6.87 9.87 15.77
C LEU A 101 -7.55 10.72 16.86
N SER A 102 -6.94 10.79 18.04
CA SER A 102 -7.48 11.56 19.19
C SER A 102 -7.59 13.06 18.92
N ILE A 103 -6.59 13.64 18.23
CA ILE A 103 -6.56 15.07 17.87
C ILE A 103 -7.74 15.43 16.96
N SER A 104 -8.13 14.50 16.11
CA SER A 104 -9.07 14.76 15.02
C SER A 104 -10.54 14.72 15.43
N ASN A 105 -10.85 14.15 16.59
CA ASN A 105 -12.21 13.93 17.07
C ASN A 105 -12.64 14.92 18.17
N GLY A 106 -11.78 15.84 18.61
CA GLY A 106 -12.10 16.87 19.62
C GLY A 106 -12.62 16.33 20.96
N THR A 107 -12.62 15.01 21.11
CA THR A 107 -13.27 14.27 22.18
C THR A 107 -12.29 13.17 22.52
N SER A 108 -11.80 13.22 23.76
CA SER A 108 -11.03 12.14 24.39
C SER A 108 -11.93 10.91 24.55
N LEU A 109 -12.24 10.24 23.44
CA LEU A 109 -12.84 8.92 23.41
C LEU A 109 -11.76 7.94 22.99
N VAL A 110 -10.71 7.87 23.80
CA VAL A 110 -9.96 6.63 23.95
C VAL A 110 -10.81 5.81 24.91
N PRO A 111 -11.40 4.66 24.52
CA PRO A 111 -11.58 3.61 25.51
C PRO A 111 -10.21 3.40 26.12
N GLU A 112 -10.09 3.49 27.45
CA GLU A 112 -8.91 3.25 28.27
C GLU A 112 -8.35 1.82 28.12
N ASP A 113 -8.35 1.27 26.91
CA ASP A 113 -7.89 -0.05 26.58
C ASP A 113 -6.55 0.13 25.87
N GLY A 114 -5.46 -0.19 26.56
CA GLY A 114 -4.09 -0.18 26.03
C GLY A 114 -3.89 -1.03 24.75
N GLU A 115 -4.91 -1.78 24.34
CA GLU A 115 -4.95 -2.65 23.16
C GLU A 115 -4.76 -1.91 21.83
N THR A 116 -5.39 -0.76 21.58
CA THR A 116 -5.28 -0.10 20.26
C THR A 116 -3.90 0.51 20.01
N LYS A 117 -3.24 1.01 21.06
CA LYS A 117 -1.82 1.39 21.00
C LYS A 117 -0.94 0.18 20.71
N ASP A 118 -1.23 -0.94 21.35
CA ASP A 118 -0.50 -2.18 21.18
C ASP A 118 -0.61 -2.72 19.74
N TYR A 119 -1.80 -2.70 19.11
CA TYR A 119 -1.97 -3.16 17.73
C TYR A 119 -1.21 -2.31 16.69
N SER A 120 -1.22 -0.98 16.82
CA SER A 120 -0.52 -0.10 15.88
C SER A 120 1.00 -0.27 15.98
N THR A 121 1.53 -0.35 17.20
CA THR A 121 2.96 -0.61 17.43
C THR A 121 3.37 -2.01 16.97
N LYS A 122 2.56 -3.03 17.26
CA LYS A 122 2.77 -4.40 16.74
C LYS A 122 2.78 -4.42 15.22
N PHE A 123 1.81 -3.77 14.58
CA PHE A 123 1.74 -3.69 13.12
C PHE A 123 2.97 -2.97 12.54
N SER A 124 3.40 -1.85 13.13
CA SER A 124 4.60 -1.12 12.70
C SER A 124 5.87 -1.97 12.83
N ASN A 125 5.99 -2.78 13.87
CA ASN A 125 7.13 -3.69 14.04
C ASN A 125 7.07 -4.83 13.03
N MET A 126 5.85 -5.34 12.76
CA MET A 126 5.62 -6.40 11.79
C MET A 126 5.99 -5.95 10.37
N ILE A 127 5.54 -4.78 9.91
CA ILE A 127 5.87 -4.28 8.57
C ILE A 127 7.37 -4.02 8.35
N ALA A 128 8.14 -3.79 9.42
CA ALA A 128 9.59 -3.66 9.37
C ALA A 128 10.31 -5.01 9.26
N SER A 129 9.64 -6.12 9.63
CA SER A 129 10.18 -7.48 9.56
C SER A 129 10.47 -7.92 8.13
N GLU A 130 11.46 -8.82 8.00
CA GLU A 130 11.71 -9.53 6.74
C GLU A 130 10.58 -10.47 6.34
N SER A 131 9.97 -11.13 7.33
CA SER A 131 8.95 -12.15 7.11
C SER A 131 7.60 -11.57 6.68
N PHE A 132 7.31 -10.31 6.99
CA PHE A 132 5.99 -9.71 6.75
C PHE A 132 5.56 -9.75 5.29
N ARG A 133 6.49 -9.48 4.35
CA ARG A 133 6.17 -9.56 2.92
C ARG A 133 5.73 -10.98 2.54
N ASP A 134 6.47 -11.97 3.01
CA ASP A 134 6.25 -13.37 2.64
C ASP A 134 4.98 -13.91 3.32
N GLU A 135 4.70 -13.50 4.56
CA GLU A 135 3.46 -13.79 5.29
C GLU A 135 2.22 -13.20 4.60
N VAL A 136 2.26 -11.90 4.23
CA VAL A 136 1.15 -11.25 3.51
C VAL A 136 0.92 -11.87 2.14
N HIS A 137 1.99 -12.19 1.42
CA HIS A 137 1.87 -12.86 0.12
C HIS A 137 1.27 -14.27 0.28
N ALA A 138 1.66 -15.02 1.32
CA ALA A 138 1.09 -16.32 1.60
C ALA A 138 -0.41 -16.23 1.93
N GLU A 139 -0.82 -15.24 2.73
CA GLU A 139 -2.23 -15.01 3.05
C GLU A 139 -3.04 -14.60 1.81
N GLN A 140 -2.52 -13.68 1.00
CA GLN A 140 -3.15 -13.27 -0.26
C GLN A 140 -3.30 -14.46 -1.22
N PHE A 141 -2.28 -15.30 -1.33
CA PHE A 141 -2.32 -16.51 -2.14
C PHE A 141 -3.33 -17.52 -1.60
N ALA A 142 -3.39 -17.73 -0.28
CA ALA A 142 -4.37 -18.62 0.35
C ALA A 142 -5.81 -18.14 0.13
N ALA A 143 -6.07 -16.84 0.30
CA ALA A 143 -7.37 -16.24 0.04
C ALA A 143 -7.78 -16.35 -1.44
N TRP A 144 -6.82 -16.13 -2.36
CA TRP A 144 -7.05 -16.32 -3.79
C TRP A 144 -7.36 -17.79 -4.11
N LYS A 145 -6.54 -18.72 -3.63
CA LYS A 145 -6.73 -20.17 -3.82
C LYS A 145 -8.09 -20.62 -3.29
N TRP A 146 -8.45 -20.21 -2.07
CA TRP A 146 -9.76 -20.51 -1.50
C TRP A 146 -10.90 -19.99 -2.37
N ARG A 147 -10.77 -18.75 -2.90
CA ARG A 147 -11.78 -18.19 -3.81
C ARG A 147 -11.88 -18.95 -5.12
N VAL A 148 -10.75 -19.38 -5.70
CA VAL A 148 -10.73 -20.24 -6.89
C VAL A 148 -11.46 -21.57 -6.63
N GLU A 149 -11.17 -22.22 -5.51
CA GLU A 149 -11.74 -23.52 -5.18
C GLU A 149 -13.23 -23.46 -4.83
N ASN A 150 -13.69 -22.40 -4.15
CA ASN A 150 -15.03 -22.33 -3.55
C ASN A 150 -16.02 -21.41 -4.29
N VAL A 151 -15.55 -20.39 -5.01
CA VAL A 151 -16.42 -19.39 -5.65
C VAL A 151 -16.51 -19.59 -7.16
N TYR A 152 -15.39 -19.88 -7.81
CA TYR A 152 -15.36 -20.08 -9.27
C TYR A 152 -15.65 -21.53 -9.70
N GLY A 153 -15.84 -22.42 -8.72
CA GLY A 153 -16.16 -23.82 -8.93
C GLY A 153 -14.92 -24.61 -9.38
N LYS A 154 -14.50 -25.56 -8.55
CA LYS A 154 -13.75 -26.72 -9.01
C LYS A 154 -14.67 -27.40 -10.01
N GLY A 155 -14.47 -27.21 -11.32
CA GLY A 155 -15.40 -27.63 -12.35
C GLY A 155 -15.87 -29.07 -12.14
N GLU A 156 -16.99 -29.25 -11.46
CA GLU A 156 -17.72 -30.51 -11.43
C GLU A 156 -18.26 -30.64 -12.84
N VAL A 157 -17.51 -31.37 -13.66
CA VAL A 157 -18.10 -32.03 -14.80
C VAL A 157 -19.23 -32.86 -14.21
N ARG A 158 -20.47 -32.43 -14.45
CA ARG A 158 -21.63 -33.29 -14.21
C ARG A 158 -21.42 -34.51 -15.10
N ASP A 159 -21.00 -35.62 -14.51
CA ASP A 159 -21.01 -36.93 -15.13
C ASP A 159 -22.48 -37.27 -15.44
N GLY A 160 -22.97 -36.83 -16.59
CA GLY A 160 -24.38 -36.96 -16.97
C GLY A 160 -24.72 -36.62 -18.41
N GLU A 161 -23.81 -36.02 -19.19
CA GLU A 161 -24.03 -35.74 -20.62
C GLU A 161 -23.07 -36.55 -21.50
N ARG A 162 -23.14 -37.88 -21.38
CA ARG A 162 -22.74 -38.81 -22.45
C ARG A 162 -23.73 -39.95 -22.46
N GLU A 163 -24.73 -39.84 -23.32
CA GLU A 163 -25.38 -40.92 -24.09
C GLU A 163 -26.75 -40.44 -24.56
N ASP A 164 -26.78 -39.73 -25.69
CA ASP A 164 -27.91 -39.84 -26.61
C ASP A 164 -27.43 -39.44 -28.00
N GLY A 165 -26.81 -40.39 -28.69
CA GLY A 165 -26.13 -40.13 -29.95
C GLY A 165 -25.53 -41.35 -30.63
N MET A 166 -26.19 -42.52 -30.55
CA MET A 166 -26.11 -43.57 -31.57
C MET A 166 -26.98 -44.76 -31.17
N MET A 167 -28.15 -44.89 -31.81
CA MET A 167 -28.71 -46.18 -32.18
C MET A 167 -29.42 -46.00 -33.53
N ILE A 168 -28.77 -46.57 -34.55
CA ILE A 168 -29.19 -47.05 -35.88
C ILE A 168 -30.61 -46.67 -36.34
#